data_AF-A0A7X2MNH6-F1
#
_entry.id   AF-A0A7X2MNH6-F1
#
_cell.length_a   1.000
_cell.length_b   1.000
_cell.length_c   1.000
_cell.angle_alpha   90.00
_cell.angle_beta   90.00
_cell.angle_gamma   90.00
#
_symmetry.space_group_name_H-M   'P 1'
#
loop_
_entity.id
_entity.type
_entity.pdbx_description
1 polymer ?
#
loop_
_entity_poly.entity_id
_entity_poly.type
_entity_poly.pdbx_seq_one_letter_code
_entity_poly.pdbx_strand_id
1 'polypeptide(L)'
;PRLSEIELGVKMQWPWSMTNVPFVNGAGDAVITTTDAVGRRVTTTMPFYVSSNLLKSGLSDYAFSAGAIRENYGIKNFDYGEAAASGSYRYGMTDWLTLESHAEGSETLAMGGLGGQLRVGSWGVVNGAVAQSQLDGESGRQYSWGYQYNNRWFNIGTQQTQRSSDFGNLALVGSRAGSQADSRYALSRRSAQYSASVSLNRFGSVGAAFIDITDGQGDRTRLWNLSWSKNLWGNSSLYVSASRDQQEKSWTGAISLVIPFGEQGSVALSNERDQRGRDSQRVYASRAMPSDGGFAWDASWANQSGDSGDYRQGSLRYRNNQIDTSAGFYGDDDNLTQWADLSGALVLMDNSVFAANEINDAFVLVKTNYPDVNVRYENQSMGRTNQQGYLLVPAISSYYPAKYDIDTLDLPADMTTPRVEQRFAVKRQSGYLLNFPVEKLRSASVILVDAQGQPLPVSSLVQRPDHPTGYVGWDGIVWMEDLTASNPMQVVTPDGRQCETELRIASGQPQALKTYGPLTCALPAPAAGSAPSPAESFTSGNRP
;
A
#
# COMPACT_ATOMS: atom_id res chain seq x y z
N PRO A 1 27.82 -10.72 -29.13
CA PRO A 1 28.40 -11.55 -28.04
C PRO A 1 29.35 -10.72 -27.16
N ARG A 2 29.12 -10.43 -25.89
CA ARG A 2 28.03 -10.64 -24.93
C ARG A 2 28.03 -9.37 -24.07
N LEU A 3 26.91 -8.67 -23.96
CA LEU A 3 26.67 -7.77 -22.83
C LEU A 3 25.88 -8.59 -21.82
N SER A 4 26.53 -8.94 -20.72
CA SER A 4 25.97 -9.72 -19.63
C SER A 4 24.87 -8.93 -18.94
N GLU A 5 23.68 -9.51 -18.89
CA GLU A 5 22.57 -9.13 -18.03
C GLU A 5 23.06 -8.94 -16.59
N ILE A 6 22.89 -7.74 -16.06
CA ILE A 6 22.84 -7.50 -14.62
C ILE A 6 21.38 -7.77 -14.24
N GLU A 7 21.08 -9.04 -13.91
CA GLU A 7 19.83 -9.39 -13.23
C GLU A 7 19.90 -8.82 -11.80
N LEU A 8 19.33 -7.63 -11.62
CA LEU A 8 18.82 -7.24 -10.31
C LEU A 8 17.72 -8.24 -9.97
N GLY A 9 17.92 -9.01 -8.89
CA GLY A 9 16.98 -9.96 -8.32
C GLY A 9 15.71 -9.29 -7.78
N VAL A 10 14.96 -8.66 -8.67
CA VAL A 10 13.54 -8.37 -8.49
C VAL A 10 12.82 -9.38 -9.37
N LYS A 11 12.11 -10.30 -8.73
CA LYS A 11 11.16 -11.20 -9.40
C LYS A 11 10.02 -10.33 -9.96
N MET A 12 10.25 -9.70 -11.11
CA MET A 12 9.26 -8.89 -11.83
C MET A 12 8.50 -9.82 -12.80
N GLN A 13 7.64 -10.67 -12.25
CA GLN A 13 6.60 -11.36 -13.01
C GLN A 13 5.32 -10.53 -12.90
N TRP A 14 5.22 -9.48 -13.72
CA TRP A 14 3.99 -8.71 -13.91
C TRP A 14 3.87 -8.35 -15.40
N PRO A 15 2.69 -8.48 -16.03
CA PRO A 15 2.49 -7.96 -17.37
C PRO A 15 2.52 -6.43 -17.34
N TRP A 16 3.48 -5.86 -18.05
CA TRP A 16 3.69 -4.43 -18.15
C TRP A 16 2.82 -3.86 -19.29
N SER A 17 1.96 -2.88 -18.96
CA SER A 17 1.35 -2.04 -19.99
C SER A 17 2.38 -1.01 -20.46
N MET A 18 2.75 -1.06 -21.74
CA MET A 18 3.68 -0.10 -22.32
C MET A 18 2.96 1.21 -22.68
N THR A 19 2.71 2.07 -21.68
CA THR A 19 2.05 3.39 -21.88
C THR A 19 2.92 4.59 -21.54
N ASN A 20 4.20 4.39 -21.25
CA ASN A 20 5.04 5.52 -20.84
C ASN A 20 5.94 5.97 -21.99
N VAL A 21 5.40 6.90 -22.77
CA VAL A 21 6.19 7.80 -23.61
C VAL A 21 7.21 8.48 -22.69
N PRO A 22 8.51 8.55 -23.05
CA PRO A 22 9.51 9.26 -22.26
C PRO A 22 9.05 10.69 -21.97
N PHE A 23 8.79 11.05 -20.72
CA PHE A 23 8.63 12.45 -20.33
C PHE A 23 9.45 12.76 -19.09
N VAL A 24 10.21 13.84 -19.16
CA VAL A 24 10.95 14.35 -18.02
C VAL A 24 9.98 15.18 -17.19
N ASN A 25 9.37 14.56 -16.18
CA ASN A 25 8.57 15.29 -15.19
C ASN A 25 9.48 16.04 -14.20
N GLY A 26 8.90 16.88 -13.34
CA GLY A 26 9.63 17.64 -12.31
C GLY A 26 10.42 16.80 -11.30
N ALA A 27 10.28 15.47 -11.31
CA ALA A 27 11.07 14.53 -10.52
C ALA A 27 12.27 13.93 -11.30
N GLY A 28 12.32 14.12 -12.62
CA GLY A 28 13.36 13.61 -13.50
C GLY A 28 13.34 12.08 -13.51
N ASP A 29 12.74 11.46 -14.52
CA ASP A 29 12.92 10.02 -14.81
C ASP A 29 13.50 9.87 -16.23
N ALA A 30 14.59 9.09 -16.38
CA ALA A 30 15.27 8.90 -17.67
C ALA A 30 14.72 7.62 -18.27
N VAL A 31 13.98 7.75 -19.35
CA VAL A 31 13.36 6.62 -20.00
C VAL A 31 14.25 6.20 -21.17
N ILE A 32 15.07 5.17 -20.97
CA ILE A 32 15.96 4.62 -22.00
C ILE A 32 15.26 3.44 -22.65
N THR A 33 14.85 3.56 -23.92
CA THR A 33 14.36 2.43 -24.71
C THR A 33 15.54 1.68 -25.32
N THR A 34 15.83 0.49 -24.81
CA THR A 34 16.81 -0.46 -25.38
C THR A 34 16.09 -1.59 -26.11
N THR A 35 16.69 -2.15 -27.16
CA THR A 35 16.15 -3.35 -27.84
C THR A 35 17.10 -4.50 -27.57
N ASP A 36 16.61 -5.58 -26.95
CA ASP A 36 17.40 -6.75 -26.61
C ASP A 36 17.66 -7.67 -27.81
N ALA A 37 18.42 -8.74 -27.58
CA ALA A 37 18.84 -9.70 -28.60
C ALA A 37 17.72 -10.57 -29.20
N VAL A 38 16.52 -10.58 -28.60
CA VAL A 38 15.31 -11.31 -29.06
C VAL A 38 14.28 -10.33 -29.63
N GLY A 39 14.66 -9.07 -29.89
CA GLY A 39 13.78 -8.04 -30.44
C GLY A 39 12.89 -7.34 -29.41
N ARG A 40 13.01 -7.67 -28.11
CA ARG A 40 12.22 -7.06 -27.03
C ARG A 40 12.72 -5.64 -26.76
N ARG A 41 11.84 -4.65 -26.85
CA ARG A 41 12.17 -3.25 -26.49
C ARG A 41 12.00 -3.07 -24.97
N VAL A 42 13.09 -3.09 -24.22
CA VAL A 42 13.15 -2.84 -22.78
C VAL A 42 13.36 -1.34 -22.53
N THR A 43 12.31 -0.67 -22.07
CA THR A 43 12.39 0.70 -21.60
C THR A 43 12.83 0.73 -20.14
N THR A 44 14.13 0.92 -19.90
CA THR A 44 14.67 1.10 -18.55
C THR A 44 14.40 2.54 -18.13
N THR A 45 13.43 2.73 -17.24
CA THR A 45 13.28 3.99 -16.52
C THR A 45 14.34 4.00 -15.42
N MET A 46 15.44 4.71 -15.66
CA MET A 46 16.41 4.98 -14.60
C MET A 46 15.81 6.12 -13.76
N PRO A 47 15.35 5.84 -12.53
CA PRO A 47 14.89 6.91 -11.66
C PRO A 47 16.09 7.85 -11.45
N PHE A 48 15.95 9.14 -11.77
CA PHE A 48 17.01 10.10 -11.41
C PHE A 48 16.99 10.45 -9.91
N TYR A 49 16.21 9.69 -9.12
CA TYR A 49 15.92 10.03 -7.74
C TYR A 49 16.83 9.30 -6.77
N VAL A 50 17.84 10.02 -6.28
CA VAL A 50 18.32 9.81 -4.91
C VAL A 50 17.55 10.85 -4.07
N SER A 51 16.54 10.41 -3.33
CA SER A 51 15.69 11.32 -2.56
C SER A 51 16.55 12.11 -1.56
N SER A 52 16.66 13.43 -1.74
CA SER A 52 17.27 14.31 -0.74
C SER A 52 16.26 14.60 0.39
N ASN A 53 15.79 13.54 1.05
CA ASN A 53 14.88 13.64 2.17
C ASN A 53 15.69 13.97 3.42
N LEU A 54 15.77 15.26 3.75
CA LEU A 54 16.26 15.68 5.05
C LEU A 54 15.43 15.02 6.16
N LEU A 55 16.11 14.54 7.18
CA LEU A 55 15.48 14.11 8.41
C LEU A 55 15.04 15.34 9.20
N LYS A 56 13.87 15.26 9.85
CA LYS A 56 13.49 16.26 10.85
C LYS A 56 14.51 16.30 11.98
N SER A 57 14.64 17.46 12.63
CA SER A 57 15.53 17.62 13.78
C SER A 57 15.32 16.54 14.84
N GLY A 58 16.39 15.87 15.25
CA GLY A 58 16.40 14.82 16.26
C GLY A 58 16.04 13.41 15.77
N LEU A 59 15.63 13.24 14.50
CA LEU A 59 15.38 11.91 13.94
C LEU A 59 16.68 11.25 13.47
N SER A 60 16.78 9.94 13.72
CA SER A 60 17.85 9.08 13.22
C SER A 60 17.27 8.04 12.26
N ASP A 61 17.97 7.77 11.16
CA ASP A 61 17.68 6.72 10.19
C ASP A 61 18.94 5.87 10.02
N TYR A 62 18.83 4.55 10.19
CA TYR A 62 19.99 3.67 10.24
C TYR A 62 19.69 2.28 9.69
N ALA A 63 20.71 1.67 9.09
CA ALA A 63 20.67 0.29 8.62
C ALA A 63 22.03 -0.35 8.89
N PHE A 64 22.02 -1.47 9.61
CA PHE A 64 23.21 -2.28 9.88
C PHE A 64 22.96 -3.70 9.39
N SER A 65 23.89 -4.22 8.60
CA SER A 65 23.84 -5.55 8.02
C SER A 65 25.16 -6.25 8.29
N ALA A 66 25.11 -7.54 8.65
CA ALA A 66 26.26 -8.40 8.77
C ALA A 66 25.90 -9.79 8.26
N GLY A 67 26.81 -10.43 7.52
CA GLY A 67 26.57 -11.72 6.91
C GLY A 67 27.76 -12.17 6.09
N ALA A 68 27.50 -12.99 5.07
CA ALA A 68 28.50 -13.41 4.09
C ALA A 68 28.06 -12.99 2.69
N ILE A 69 29.03 -12.64 1.85
CA ILE A 69 28.76 -12.22 0.48
C ILE A 69 28.23 -13.39 -0.31
N ARG A 70 27.08 -13.19 -0.95
CA ARG A 70 26.47 -14.21 -1.82
C ARG A 70 27.18 -14.20 -3.17
N GLU A 71 27.87 -15.29 -3.48
CA GLU A 71 28.53 -15.47 -4.78
C GLU A 71 27.62 -16.20 -5.76
N ASN A 72 27.94 -16.12 -7.07
CA ASN A 72 27.24 -16.88 -8.11
C ASN A 72 25.70 -16.75 -8.02
N TYR A 73 25.23 -15.54 -7.71
CA TYR A 73 23.80 -15.24 -7.60
C TYR A 73 23.08 -15.60 -8.90
N GLY A 74 21.97 -16.34 -8.79
CA GLY A 74 21.23 -16.87 -9.95
C GLY A 74 21.84 -18.12 -10.60
N ILE A 75 23.07 -18.53 -10.26
CA ILE A 75 23.77 -19.66 -10.89
C ILE A 75 23.86 -20.87 -9.97
N LYS A 76 24.28 -20.68 -8.70
CA LYS A 76 24.45 -21.76 -7.72
C LYS A 76 23.65 -21.46 -6.47
N ASN A 77 23.01 -22.47 -5.87
CA ASN A 77 22.32 -22.35 -4.58
C ASN A 77 23.31 -22.31 -3.41
N PHE A 78 23.04 -21.49 -2.39
CA PHE A 78 23.77 -21.44 -1.12
C PHE A 78 25.30 -21.28 -1.22
N ASP A 79 25.78 -20.53 -2.22
CA ASP A 79 27.21 -20.24 -2.43
C ASP A 79 27.59 -18.90 -1.78
N TYR A 80 28.43 -18.94 -0.75
CA TYR A 80 28.79 -17.78 0.08
C TYR A 80 30.31 -17.68 0.22
N GLY A 81 30.84 -16.47 0.05
CA GLY A 81 32.25 -16.12 0.18
C GLY A 81 32.57 -15.45 1.51
N GLU A 82 33.35 -14.37 1.45
CA GLU A 82 33.86 -13.64 2.61
C GLU A 82 32.74 -13.10 3.52
N ALA A 83 33.03 -13.03 4.81
CA ALA A 83 32.18 -12.31 5.76
C ALA A 83 32.20 -10.82 5.43
N ALA A 84 31.04 -10.17 5.55
CA ALA A 84 30.87 -8.76 5.24
C ALA A 84 29.93 -8.08 6.21
N ALA A 85 30.16 -6.79 6.44
CA ALA A 85 29.29 -5.92 7.18
C ALA A 85 29.14 -4.57 6.48
N SER A 86 27.95 -3.98 6.57
CA SER A 86 27.68 -2.62 6.12
C SER A 86 26.81 -1.88 7.12
N GLY A 87 27.05 -0.57 7.21
CA GLY A 87 26.36 0.31 8.14
C GLY A 87 26.11 1.66 7.49
N SER A 88 24.87 2.13 7.55
CA SER A 88 24.51 3.50 7.18
C SER A 88 23.84 4.16 8.38
N TYR A 89 24.24 5.38 8.70
CA TYR A 89 23.64 6.16 9.78
C TYR A 89 23.46 7.61 9.34
N ARG A 90 22.23 8.11 9.46
CA ARG A 90 21.81 9.45 9.10
C ARG A 90 21.15 10.11 10.31
N TYR A 91 21.45 11.38 10.54
CA TYR A 91 20.93 12.13 11.68
C TYR A 91 20.47 13.54 11.27
N GLY A 92 19.22 13.87 11.57
CA GLY A 92 18.66 15.21 11.40
C GLY A 92 19.21 16.14 12.48
N MET A 93 20.33 16.81 12.21
CA MET A 93 20.95 17.74 13.15
C MET A 93 20.07 18.97 13.37
N THR A 94 19.44 19.47 12.31
CA THR A 94 18.43 20.54 12.32
C THR A 94 17.41 20.27 11.21
N ASP A 95 16.32 21.06 11.15
CA ASP A 95 15.33 20.94 10.06
C ASP A 95 15.86 21.34 8.67
N TRP A 96 17.09 21.86 8.60
CA TRP A 96 17.77 22.25 7.37
C TRP A 96 19.10 21.53 7.14
N LEU A 97 19.56 20.69 8.07
CA LEU A 97 20.81 19.93 7.95
C LEU A 97 20.64 18.48 8.43
N THR A 98 20.92 17.54 7.54
CA THR A 98 21.05 16.11 7.87
C THR A 98 22.48 15.68 7.61
N LEU A 99 23.10 15.02 8.58
CA LEU A 99 24.44 14.43 8.44
C LEU A 99 24.31 12.95 8.13
N GLU A 100 25.21 12.43 7.31
CA GLU A 100 25.18 11.06 6.82
C GLU A 100 26.56 10.42 6.97
N SER A 101 26.57 9.14 7.31
CA SER A 101 27.77 8.33 7.44
C SER A 101 27.49 6.93 6.93
N HIS A 102 28.51 6.33 6.32
CA HIS A 102 28.40 5.01 5.75
C HIS A 102 29.72 4.27 5.88
N ALA A 103 29.67 3.00 6.18
CA ALA A 103 30.84 2.14 6.29
C ALA A 103 30.52 0.75 5.75
N GLU A 104 31.51 0.14 5.11
CA GLU A 104 31.47 -1.23 4.63
C GLU A 104 32.80 -1.92 4.96
N GLY A 105 32.73 -3.21 5.27
CA GLY A 105 33.91 -3.99 5.63
C GLY A 105 33.78 -5.46 5.24
N SER A 106 34.88 -6.04 4.79
CA SER A 106 35.10 -7.46 4.54
C SER A 106 36.57 -7.81 4.80
N GLU A 107 37.02 -9.03 4.52
CA GLU A 107 38.44 -9.41 4.71
C GLU A 107 39.35 -8.60 3.78
N THR A 108 38.91 -8.39 2.55
CA THR A 108 39.65 -7.67 1.50
C THR A 108 39.25 -6.21 1.32
N LEU A 109 38.21 -5.73 2.01
CA LEU A 109 37.64 -4.39 1.84
C LEU A 109 37.50 -3.64 3.17
N ALA A 110 37.92 -2.37 3.17
CA ALA A 110 37.49 -1.38 4.15
C ALA A 110 37.05 -0.11 3.41
N MET A 111 35.81 0.35 3.62
CA MET A 111 35.29 1.57 3.03
C MET A 111 34.53 2.40 4.06
N GLY A 112 34.76 3.71 4.03
CA GLY A 112 34.10 4.67 4.90
C GLY A 112 33.81 5.97 4.18
N GLY A 113 32.65 6.56 4.46
CA GLY A 113 32.22 7.81 3.87
C GLY A 113 31.38 8.66 4.81
N LEU A 114 31.43 9.96 4.56
CA LEU A 114 30.67 10.98 5.26
C LEU A 114 30.00 11.88 4.23
N GLY A 115 28.81 12.36 4.57
CA GLY A 115 28.05 13.25 3.73
C GLY A 115 27.06 14.08 4.51
N GLY A 116 26.31 14.91 3.78
CA GLY A 116 25.23 15.67 4.36
C GLY A 116 24.31 16.25 3.30
N GLN A 117 23.12 16.61 3.78
CA GLN A 117 22.09 17.28 3.00
C GLN A 117 21.76 18.60 3.68
N LEU A 118 21.76 19.67 2.90
CA LEU A 118 21.54 21.04 3.33
C LEU A 118 20.36 21.64 2.59
N ARG A 119 19.29 21.99 3.30
CA ARG A 119 18.19 22.79 2.76
C ARG A 119 18.57 24.26 2.76
N VAL A 120 18.72 24.84 1.58
CA VAL A 120 19.05 26.26 1.42
C VAL A 120 17.77 27.08 1.37
N GLY A 121 17.07 27.19 2.51
CA GLY A 121 15.81 27.93 2.62
C GLY A 121 14.74 27.45 1.62
N SER A 122 14.27 28.36 0.77
CA SER A 122 13.35 28.07 -0.34
C SER A 122 14.05 27.78 -1.67
N TRP A 123 15.38 27.76 -1.70
CA TRP A 123 16.22 27.58 -2.89
C TRP A 123 16.59 26.12 -3.13
N GLY A 124 15.92 25.17 -2.48
CA GLY A 124 16.12 23.74 -2.72
C GLY A 124 17.09 23.08 -1.72
N VAL A 125 17.61 21.93 -2.11
CA VAL A 125 18.48 21.07 -1.28
C VAL A 125 19.79 20.82 -2.02
N VAL A 126 20.90 21.00 -1.31
CA VAL A 126 22.25 20.63 -1.76
C VAL A 126 22.69 19.43 -0.97
N ASN A 127 23.27 18.43 -1.62
CA ASN A 127 23.89 17.29 -0.96
C ASN A 127 25.35 17.15 -1.38
N GLY A 128 26.16 16.59 -0.50
CA GLY A 128 27.57 16.32 -0.75
C GLY A 128 28.07 15.17 0.11
N ALA A 129 28.90 14.30 -0.46
CA ALA A 129 29.54 13.22 0.26
C ALA A 129 30.93 12.91 -0.28
N VAL A 130 31.77 12.40 0.61
CA VAL A 130 33.11 11.90 0.33
C VAL A 130 33.25 10.51 0.94
N ALA A 131 33.83 9.59 0.18
CA ALA A 131 34.14 8.25 0.67
C ALA A 131 35.55 7.85 0.24
N GLN A 132 36.17 7.00 1.06
CA GLN A 132 37.47 6.40 0.82
C GLN A 132 37.35 4.90 1.03
N SER A 133 37.99 4.13 0.15
CA SER A 133 38.02 2.67 0.21
C SER A 133 39.45 2.17 0.14
N GLN A 134 39.68 0.99 0.71
CA GLN A 134 40.82 0.14 0.46
C GLN A 134 40.30 -1.25 0.09
N LEU A 135 40.54 -1.69 -1.15
CA LEU A 135 40.12 -3.00 -1.67
C LEU A 135 41.36 -3.73 -2.19
N ASP A 136 41.64 -4.94 -1.70
CA ASP A 136 42.81 -5.74 -2.08
C ASP A 136 44.15 -4.99 -1.97
N GLY A 137 44.22 -4.07 -1.00
CA GLY A 137 45.39 -3.20 -0.78
C GLY A 137 45.41 -1.91 -1.62
N GLU A 138 44.55 -1.74 -2.62
CA GLU A 138 44.44 -0.53 -3.43
C GLU A 138 43.53 0.51 -2.78
N SER A 139 43.97 1.78 -2.75
CA SER A 139 43.19 2.87 -2.16
C SER A 139 42.43 3.67 -3.21
N GLY A 140 41.15 3.90 -3.00
CA GLY A 140 40.32 4.73 -3.87
C GLY A 140 39.49 5.76 -3.14
N ARG A 141 38.99 6.74 -3.88
CA ARG A 141 38.14 7.83 -3.36
C ARG A 141 36.94 8.06 -4.24
N GLN A 142 35.82 8.43 -3.61
CA GLN A 142 34.59 8.84 -4.26
C GLN A 142 34.18 10.21 -3.74
N TYR A 143 33.76 11.08 -4.64
CA TYR A 143 33.12 12.36 -4.33
C TYR A 143 31.77 12.38 -5.02
N SER A 144 30.72 12.77 -4.30
CA SER A 144 29.43 13.05 -4.89
C SER A 144 28.86 14.37 -4.39
N TRP A 145 28.13 15.04 -5.26
CA TRP A 145 27.40 16.24 -4.92
C TRP A 145 26.17 16.36 -5.80
N GLY A 146 25.17 17.07 -5.31
CA GLY A 146 23.96 17.31 -6.05
C GLY A 146 23.22 18.54 -5.58
N TYR A 147 22.27 18.96 -6.39
CA TYR A 147 21.37 20.06 -6.10
C TYR A 147 20.02 19.76 -6.70
N GLN A 148 18.98 19.95 -5.90
CA GLN A 148 17.60 19.77 -6.32
C GLN A 148 16.77 20.99 -5.94
N TYR A 149 16.09 21.53 -6.94
CA TYR A 149 15.12 22.59 -6.78
C TYR A 149 13.84 22.21 -7.52
N ASN A 150 12.72 22.24 -6.82
CA ASN A 150 11.42 21.91 -7.37
C ASN A 150 10.42 23.02 -7.05
N ASN A 151 9.73 23.51 -8.07
CA ASN A 151 8.73 24.57 -7.97
C ASN A 151 7.62 24.30 -8.98
N ARG A 152 6.45 24.90 -8.77
CA ARG A 152 5.26 24.71 -9.62
C ARG A 152 5.51 24.99 -11.10
N TRP A 153 6.42 25.92 -11.42
CA TRP A 153 6.66 26.39 -12.78
C TRP A 153 8.03 26.01 -13.36
N PHE A 154 9.00 25.62 -12.53
CA PHE A 154 10.28 25.11 -12.99
C PHE A 154 10.94 24.16 -12.00
N ASN A 155 11.71 23.21 -12.51
CA ASN A 155 12.48 22.24 -11.75
C ASN A 155 13.89 22.18 -12.29
N ILE A 156 14.87 22.05 -11.41
CA ILE A 156 16.28 21.88 -11.76
C ILE A 156 16.84 20.80 -10.84
N GLY A 157 17.54 19.83 -11.43
CA GLY A 157 18.21 18.77 -10.73
C GLY A 157 19.62 18.57 -11.27
N THR A 158 20.58 18.31 -10.39
CA THR A 158 21.88 17.80 -10.79
C THR A 158 22.40 16.82 -9.75
N GLN A 159 23.06 15.78 -10.22
CA GLN A 159 23.77 14.82 -9.40
C GLN A 159 25.06 14.43 -10.12
N GLN A 160 26.17 14.56 -9.43
CA GLN A 160 27.48 14.18 -9.95
C GLN A 160 28.18 13.27 -8.96
N THR A 161 28.81 12.22 -9.50
CA THR A 161 29.69 11.31 -8.77
C THR A 161 30.96 11.11 -9.56
N GLN A 162 32.09 11.20 -8.88
CA GLN A 162 33.41 10.92 -9.42
C GLN A 162 34.11 9.92 -8.51
N ARG A 163 34.71 8.89 -9.11
CA ARG A 163 35.45 7.82 -8.44
C ARG A 163 36.83 7.70 -9.08
N SER A 164 37.84 7.43 -8.26
CA SER A 164 39.10 6.90 -8.77
C SER A 164 38.88 5.50 -9.36
N SER A 165 39.79 5.05 -10.24
CA SER A 165 39.77 3.69 -10.80
C SER A 165 39.80 2.61 -9.72
N ASP A 166 40.44 2.91 -8.59
CA ASP A 166 40.73 1.93 -7.55
C ASP A 166 39.72 2.00 -6.40
N PHE A 167 38.63 2.78 -6.56
CA PHE A 167 37.57 2.82 -5.57
C PHE A 167 36.75 1.52 -5.60
N GLY A 168 36.54 0.93 -4.44
CA GLY A 168 35.82 -0.32 -4.26
C GLY A 168 34.81 -0.25 -3.13
N ASN A 169 33.74 -1.03 -3.28
CA ASN A 169 32.71 -1.26 -2.27
C ASN A 169 32.41 -2.77 -2.23
N LEU A 170 31.48 -3.20 -1.36
CA LEU A 170 31.16 -4.63 -1.18
C LEU A 170 30.71 -5.32 -2.46
N ALA A 171 30.19 -4.58 -3.44
CA ALA A 171 29.80 -5.14 -4.73
C ALA A 171 31.00 -5.61 -5.57
N LEU A 172 32.23 -5.18 -5.26
CA LEU A 172 33.45 -5.60 -5.94
C LEU A 172 34.22 -6.70 -5.20
N VAL A 173 33.88 -7.00 -3.96
CA VAL A 173 34.53 -8.08 -3.19
C VAL A 173 34.19 -9.43 -3.85
N GLY A 174 35.18 -10.31 -3.97
CA GLY A 174 35.07 -11.58 -4.69
C GLY A 174 35.07 -11.47 -6.22
N SER A 175 34.70 -10.32 -6.79
CA SER A 175 34.74 -10.10 -8.26
C SER A 175 36.16 -9.88 -8.81
N ARG A 176 37.10 -9.46 -7.96
CA ARG A 176 38.55 -9.33 -8.26
C ARG A 176 39.37 -10.55 -7.83
N ALA A 177 38.77 -11.54 -7.16
CA ALA A 177 39.48 -12.71 -6.65
C ALA A 177 39.75 -13.73 -7.77
N GLY A 178 40.84 -13.52 -8.53
CA GLY A 178 41.32 -14.42 -9.58
C GLY A 178 42.34 -13.76 -10.51
N SER A 179 43.20 -14.54 -11.17
CA SER A 179 44.27 -14.06 -12.07
C SER A 179 43.77 -13.44 -13.40
N GLN A 180 42.46 -13.23 -13.53
CA GLN A 180 41.85 -12.38 -14.54
C GLN A 180 40.86 -11.51 -13.79
N ALA A 181 41.26 -10.26 -13.49
CA ALA A 181 40.31 -9.23 -13.11
C ALA A 181 39.29 -9.14 -14.24
N ASP A 182 38.12 -9.74 -14.03
CA ASP A 182 37.11 -9.81 -15.06
C ASP A 182 36.51 -8.42 -15.16
N SER A 183 36.92 -7.65 -16.18
CA SER A 183 36.53 -6.24 -16.42
C SER A 183 35.01 -6.00 -16.52
N ARG A 184 34.20 -7.04 -16.36
CA ARG A 184 32.74 -7.06 -16.37
C ARG A 184 32.10 -6.42 -15.14
N TYR A 185 32.83 -6.28 -14.02
CA TYR A 185 32.30 -5.71 -12.77
C TYR A 185 33.16 -4.53 -12.30
N ALA A 186 32.91 -3.36 -12.86
CA ALA A 186 33.62 -2.14 -12.47
C ALA A 186 32.63 -1.00 -12.23
N LEU A 187 32.83 -0.27 -11.13
CA LEU A 187 32.01 0.90 -10.81
C LEU A 187 32.25 2.01 -11.84
N SER A 188 31.20 2.72 -12.23
CA SER A 188 31.33 3.89 -13.09
C SER A 188 32.25 4.93 -12.45
N ARG A 189 33.30 5.32 -13.19
CA ARG A 189 34.29 6.32 -12.78
C ARG A 189 33.70 7.71 -12.66
N ARG A 190 32.77 8.05 -13.55
CA ARG A 190 32.09 9.35 -13.55
C ARG A 190 30.64 9.17 -13.95
N SER A 191 29.74 9.74 -13.19
CA SER A 191 28.35 9.92 -13.58
C SER A 191 27.98 11.37 -13.29
N ALA A 192 27.54 12.11 -14.29
CA ALA A 192 27.03 13.45 -14.15
C ALA A 192 25.68 13.54 -14.85
N GLN A 193 24.70 14.05 -14.13
CA GLN A 193 23.33 14.14 -14.57
C GLN A 193 22.84 15.56 -14.30
N TYR A 194 22.20 16.16 -15.29
CA TYR A 194 21.63 17.50 -15.23
C TYR A 194 20.23 17.43 -15.82
N SER A 195 19.24 17.94 -15.13
CA SER A 195 17.87 17.99 -15.60
C SER A 195 17.26 19.35 -15.33
N ALA A 196 16.43 19.81 -16.25
CA ALA A 196 15.65 21.02 -16.09
C ALA A 196 14.29 20.82 -16.75
N SER A 197 13.22 21.27 -16.10
CA SER A 197 11.89 21.31 -16.70
C SER A 197 11.17 22.60 -16.36
N VAL A 198 10.32 23.06 -17.27
CA VAL A 198 9.53 24.29 -17.13
C VAL A 198 8.10 24.00 -17.55
N SER A 199 7.14 24.40 -16.71
CA SER A 199 5.71 24.35 -16.99
C SER A 199 5.28 25.67 -17.62
N LEU A 200 5.05 25.66 -18.94
CA LEU A 200 4.66 26.83 -19.74
C LEU A 200 3.13 27.05 -19.76
N ASN A 201 2.43 26.56 -18.74
CA ASN A 201 0.97 26.65 -18.58
C ASN A 201 0.21 26.23 -19.86
N ARG A 202 -0.23 27.19 -20.70
CA ARG A 202 -0.97 26.95 -21.95
C ARG A 202 -0.18 26.22 -23.03
N PHE A 203 1.15 26.28 -22.98
CA PHE A 203 2.02 25.61 -23.96
C PHE A 203 2.51 24.24 -23.49
N GLY A 204 2.01 23.73 -22.37
CA GLY A 204 2.43 22.45 -21.81
C GLY A 204 3.69 22.56 -20.95
N SER A 205 4.42 21.47 -20.79
CA SER A 205 5.71 21.41 -20.09
C SER A 205 6.82 20.98 -21.03
N VAL A 206 7.97 21.63 -20.91
CA VAL A 206 9.21 21.29 -21.63
C VAL A 206 10.22 20.79 -20.60
N GLY A 207 10.91 19.71 -20.91
CA GLY A 207 11.96 19.13 -20.08
C GLY A 207 13.18 18.78 -20.91
N ALA A 208 14.36 18.93 -20.32
CA ALA A 208 15.62 18.50 -20.88
C ALA A 208 16.46 17.82 -19.81
N ALA A 209 17.19 16.78 -20.18
CA ALA A 209 18.18 16.14 -19.34
C ALA A 209 19.45 15.82 -20.13
N PHE A 210 20.59 15.97 -19.47
CA PHE A 210 21.90 15.61 -19.98
C PHE A 210 22.54 14.59 -19.04
N ILE A 211 22.93 13.45 -19.59
CA ILE A 211 23.58 12.35 -18.86
C ILE A 211 24.97 12.17 -19.45
N ASP A 212 25.99 12.17 -18.61
CA ASP A 212 27.38 11.93 -18.97
C ASP A 212 27.96 10.89 -18.02
N ILE A 213 28.07 9.65 -18.53
CA ILE A 213 28.55 8.50 -17.77
C ILE A 213 29.85 8.04 -18.41
N THR A 214 30.86 7.82 -17.59
CA THR A 214 32.07 7.08 -17.93
C THR A 214 32.06 5.82 -17.09
N ASP A 215 32.07 4.66 -17.73
CA ASP A 215 32.03 3.38 -17.05
C ASP A 215 33.37 3.07 -16.36
N GLY A 216 33.50 1.86 -15.80
CA GLY A 216 34.72 1.42 -15.15
C GLY A 216 35.90 1.16 -16.11
N GLN A 217 35.61 0.84 -17.37
CA GLN A 217 36.61 0.57 -18.42
C GLN A 217 37.11 1.87 -19.09
N GLY A 218 36.37 2.96 -18.97
CA GLY A 218 36.68 4.26 -19.57
C GLY A 218 35.80 4.63 -20.76
N ASP A 219 34.84 3.78 -21.13
CA ASP A 219 33.88 4.09 -22.18
C ASP A 219 32.91 5.15 -21.68
N ARG A 220 32.77 6.21 -22.48
CA ARG A 220 31.99 7.39 -22.11
C ARG A 220 30.75 7.47 -22.95
N THR A 221 29.57 7.53 -22.33
CA THR A 221 28.26 7.71 -22.96
C THR A 221 27.67 9.06 -22.55
N ARG A 222 27.20 9.82 -23.54
CA ARG A 222 26.64 11.17 -23.38
C ARG A 222 25.29 11.24 -24.09
N LEU A 223 24.24 11.38 -23.30
CA LEU A 223 22.86 11.35 -23.78
C LEU A 223 22.20 12.70 -23.50
N TRP A 224 21.59 13.28 -24.53
CA TRP A 224 20.64 14.37 -24.39
C TRP A 224 19.24 13.81 -24.48
N ASN A 225 18.38 14.12 -23.52
CA ASN A 225 16.97 13.80 -23.55
C ASN A 225 16.18 15.11 -23.58
N LEU A 226 15.24 15.22 -24.50
CA LEU A 226 14.32 16.33 -24.64
C LEU A 226 12.91 15.77 -24.59
N SER A 227 12.04 16.43 -23.84
CA SER A 227 10.63 16.05 -23.78
C SER A 227 9.74 17.28 -23.77
N TRP A 228 8.59 17.17 -24.40
CA TRP A 228 7.52 18.14 -24.34
C TRP A 228 6.19 17.42 -24.17
N SER A 229 5.33 17.93 -23.30
CA SER A 229 4.01 17.37 -23.11
C SER A 229 2.97 18.48 -22.99
N LYS A 230 1.79 18.27 -23.55
CA LYS A 230 0.70 19.24 -23.51
C LYS A 230 -0.65 18.57 -23.43
N ASN A 231 -1.49 19.06 -22.52
CA ASN A 231 -2.92 18.73 -22.50
C ASN A 231 -3.62 19.46 -23.66
N LEU A 232 -4.38 18.70 -24.44
CA LEU A 232 -5.13 19.17 -25.59
C LEU A 232 -6.61 19.37 -25.21
N TRP A 233 -7.55 18.86 -26.02
CA TRP A 233 -8.98 18.94 -25.74
C TRP A 233 -9.43 17.79 -24.81
N GLY A 234 -10.39 18.10 -23.95
CA GLY A 234 -10.85 17.17 -22.91
C GLY A 234 -9.67 16.74 -22.02
N ASN A 235 -9.53 15.44 -21.84
CA ASN A 235 -8.43 14.85 -21.07
C ASN A 235 -7.32 14.26 -21.97
N SER A 236 -7.29 14.63 -23.25
CA SER A 236 -6.28 14.14 -24.20
C SER A 236 -4.94 14.82 -23.98
N SER A 237 -3.83 14.09 -24.14
CA SER A 237 -2.48 14.59 -23.94
C SER A 237 -1.56 14.19 -25.09
N LEU A 238 -0.71 15.13 -25.51
CA LEU A 238 0.31 14.92 -26.53
C LEU A 238 1.68 14.94 -25.86
N TYR A 239 2.48 13.93 -26.14
CA TYR A 239 3.84 13.77 -25.67
C TYR A 239 4.78 13.71 -26.87
N VAL A 240 5.89 14.42 -26.76
CA VAL A 240 6.98 14.41 -27.74
C VAL A 240 8.26 14.20 -26.96
N SER A 241 9.08 13.25 -27.40
CA SER A 241 10.37 12.97 -26.80
C SER A 241 11.42 12.75 -27.88
N ALA A 242 12.65 13.15 -27.58
CA ALA A 242 13.79 12.92 -28.43
C ALA A 242 15.02 12.67 -27.55
N SER A 243 15.79 11.63 -27.87
CA SER A 243 17.07 11.36 -27.26
C SER A 243 18.17 11.38 -28.31
N ARG A 244 19.34 11.92 -27.97
CA ARG A 244 20.54 11.86 -28.81
C ARG A 244 21.67 11.23 -28.03
N ASP A 245 22.19 10.14 -28.57
CA ASP A 245 23.48 9.61 -28.18
C ASP A 245 24.58 10.36 -28.94
N GLN A 246 25.48 11.03 -28.22
CA GLN A 246 26.56 11.79 -28.85
C GLN A 246 27.66 10.89 -29.43
N GLN A 247 27.84 9.70 -28.89
CA GLN A 247 28.90 8.76 -29.27
C GLN A 247 28.48 8.00 -30.52
N GLU A 248 27.28 7.43 -30.49
CA GLU A 248 26.69 6.72 -31.63
C GLU A 248 26.17 7.67 -32.71
N LYS A 249 26.08 8.97 -32.39
CA LYS A 249 25.52 10.03 -33.25
C LYS A 249 24.10 9.73 -33.75
N SER A 250 23.38 8.86 -33.05
CA SER A 250 22.02 8.44 -33.38
C SER A 250 20.99 9.28 -32.61
N TRP A 251 19.83 9.42 -33.23
CA TRP A 251 18.65 10.03 -32.60
C TRP A 251 17.60 8.95 -32.42
N THR A 252 16.96 8.97 -31.27
CA THR A 252 15.70 8.28 -31.03
C THR A 252 14.64 9.29 -30.67
N GLY A 253 13.38 8.95 -30.89
CA GLY A 253 12.30 9.84 -30.48
C GLY A 253 10.95 9.18 -30.62
N ALA A 254 9.97 9.77 -29.95
CA ALA A 254 8.60 9.31 -29.98
C ALA A 254 7.66 10.52 -29.92
N ILE A 255 6.63 10.50 -30.75
CA ILE A 255 5.47 11.37 -30.65
C ILE A 255 4.31 10.48 -30.30
N SER A 256 3.53 10.82 -29.27
CA SER A 256 2.41 10.02 -28.83
C SER A 256 1.23 10.86 -28.37
N LEU A 257 0.07 10.57 -28.92
CA LEU A 257 -1.21 11.17 -28.55
C LEU A 257 -2.01 10.15 -27.73
N VAL A 258 -2.30 10.48 -26.48
CA VAL A 258 -3.09 9.66 -25.57
C VAL A 258 -4.48 10.30 -25.40
N ILE A 259 -5.51 9.52 -25.68
CA ILE A 259 -6.92 9.93 -25.63
C ILE A 259 -7.63 8.98 -24.66
N PRO A 260 -7.93 9.42 -23.42
CA PRO A 260 -8.80 8.66 -22.53
C PRO A 260 -10.24 8.69 -23.02
N PHE A 261 -10.97 7.59 -22.83
CA PHE A 261 -12.39 7.47 -23.16
C PHE A 261 -13.12 6.70 -22.07
N GLY A 262 -14.27 7.23 -21.62
CA GLY A 262 -14.95 6.73 -20.42
C GLY A 262 -14.10 6.91 -19.16
N GLU A 263 -14.39 6.14 -18.11
CA GLU A 263 -13.69 6.24 -16.82
C GLU A 263 -12.42 5.37 -16.75
N GLN A 264 -12.32 4.34 -17.59
CA GLN A 264 -11.30 3.29 -17.49
C GLN A 264 -10.59 3.00 -18.82
N GLY A 265 -11.03 3.59 -19.94
CA GLY A 265 -10.49 3.31 -21.27
C GLY A 265 -9.47 4.35 -21.73
N SER A 266 -8.46 3.93 -22.50
CA SER A 266 -7.56 4.85 -23.20
C SER A 266 -7.05 4.30 -24.53
N VAL A 267 -6.92 5.16 -25.53
CA VAL A 267 -6.23 4.89 -26.80
C VAL A 267 -4.98 5.75 -26.86
N ALA A 268 -3.87 5.18 -27.27
CA ALA A 268 -2.65 5.90 -27.60
C ALA A 268 -2.24 5.63 -29.05
N LEU A 269 -1.90 6.70 -29.76
CA LEU A 269 -1.32 6.66 -31.10
C LEU A 269 0.11 7.17 -31.00
N SER A 270 1.10 6.35 -31.33
CA SER A 270 2.51 6.77 -31.32
C SER A 270 3.21 6.57 -32.65
N ASN A 271 4.16 7.45 -32.93
CA ASN A 271 5.14 7.31 -33.99
C ASN A 271 6.53 7.44 -33.34
N GLU A 272 7.34 6.40 -33.51
CA GLU A 272 8.60 6.19 -32.80
C GLU A 272 9.72 5.93 -33.79
N ARG A 273 10.91 6.44 -33.51
CA ARG A 273 12.13 6.13 -34.28
C ARG A 273 13.21 5.58 -33.36
N ASP A 274 13.75 4.42 -33.72
CA ASP A 274 14.79 3.74 -32.94
C ASP A 274 16.22 4.20 -33.31
N GLN A 275 17.22 3.71 -32.56
CA GLN A 275 18.62 4.10 -32.76
C GLN A 275 19.18 3.68 -34.14
N ARG A 276 18.58 2.66 -34.78
CA ARG A 276 18.94 2.18 -36.11
C ARG A 276 18.23 2.98 -37.20
N GLY A 277 17.42 3.97 -36.82
CA GLY A 277 16.64 4.79 -37.74
C GLY A 277 15.41 4.06 -38.29
N ARG A 278 14.91 3.03 -37.61
CA ARG A 278 13.65 2.37 -37.97
C ARG A 278 12.49 3.13 -37.36
N ASP A 279 11.50 3.42 -38.18
CA ASP A 279 10.25 4.07 -37.78
C ASP A 279 9.22 3.01 -37.37
N SER A 280 8.38 3.34 -36.40
CA SER A 280 7.30 2.49 -35.94
C SER A 280 6.06 3.30 -35.64
N GLN A 281 4.95 2.92 -36.25
CA GLN A 281 3.64 3.52 -36.01
C GLN A 281 2.82 2.55 -35.17
N ARG A 282 2.42 2.95 -33.98
CA ARG A 282 1.74 2.09 -33.01
C ARG A 282 0.37 2.65 -32.64
N VAL A 283 -0.59 1.73 -32.59
CA VAL A 283 -1.91 1.94 -32.01
C VAL A 283 -1.98 1.04 -30.77
N TYR A 284 -2.28 1.65 -29.63
CA TYR A 284 -2.45 0.97 -28.36
C TYR A 284 -3.82 1.31 -27.79
N ALA A 285 -4.55 0.31 -27.33
CA ALA A 285 -5.82 0.48 -26.65
C ALA A 285 -5.80 -0.31 -25.35
N SER A 286 -6.35 0.25 -24.29
CA SER A 286 -6.42 -0.43 -23.00
C SER A 286 -7.64 -0.05 -22.20
N ARG A 287 -8.00 -0.94 -21.29
CA ARG A 287 -8.94 -0.71 -20.22
C ARG A 287 -8.30 -1.05 -18.87
N ALA A 288 -8.23 -0.04 -18.00
CA ALA A 288 -7.74 -0.20 -16.64
C ALA A 288 -8.69 -1.06 -15.79
N MET A 289 -8.12 -1.71 -14.78
CA MET A 289 -8.87 -2.51 -13.82
C MET A 289 -9.73 -1.62 -12.91
N PRO A 290 -10.99 -2.00 -12.63
CA PRO A 290 -11.78 -1.36 -11.59
C PRO A 290 -11.13 -1.51 -10.20
N SER A 291 -11.42 -0.58 -9.30
CA SER A 291 -10.85 -0.56 -7.95
C SER A 291 -11.22 -1.78 -7.11
N ASP A 292 -12.43 -2.31 -7.30
CA ASP A 292 -13.00 -3.50 -6.64
C ASP A 292 -12.58 -4.83 -7.31
N GLY A 293 -11.74 -4.76 -8.35
CA GLY A 293 -11.36 -5.92 -9.16
C GLY A 293 -12.27 -6.11 -10.37
N GLY A 294 -12.03 -7.17 -11.13
CA GLY A 294 -12.68 -7.44 -12.40
C GLY A 294 -11.66 -7.60 -13.52
N PHE A 295 -12.03 -7.16 -14.72
CA PHE A 295 -11.22 -7.35 -15.92
C PHE A 295 -10.45 -6.09 -16.32
N ALA A 296 -9.21 -6.27 -16.73
CA ALA A 296 -8.39 -5.29 -17.43
C ALA A 296 -7.82 -5.93 -18.69
N TRP A 297 -7.59 -5.13 -19.73
CA TRP A 297 -7.00 -5.62 -20.97
C TRP A 297 -6.21 -4.53 -21.67
N ASP A 298 -5.25 -4.96 -22.48
CA ASP A 298 -4.57 -4.10 -23.44
C ASP A 298 -4.36 -4.82 -24.76
N ALA A 299 -4.30 -4.03 -25.84
CA ALA A 299 -4.01 -4.50 -27.17
C ALA A 299 -3.14 -3.46 -27.87
N SER A 300 -2.11 -3.93 -28.58
CA SER A 300 -1.22 -3.06 -29.35
C SER A 300 -0.93 -3.68 -30.71
N TRP A 301 -0.91 -2.83 -31.73
CA TRP A 301 -0.40 -3.16 -33.05
C TRP A 301 0.58 -2.07 -33.47
N ALA A 302 1.74 -2.47 -33.98
CA ALA A 302 2.71 -1.53 -34.48
C ALA A 302 3.29 -2.01 -35.82
N ASN A 303 3.12 -1.17 -36.85
CA ASN A 303 3.86 -1.30 -38.09
C ASN A 303 5.29 -0.81 -37.85
N GLN A 304 6.29 -1.62 -38.18
CA GLN A 304 7.71 -1.29 -37.99
C GLN A 304 8.43 -1.37 -39.33
N SER A 305 9.27 -0.38 -39.64
CA SER A 305 10.14 -0.45 -40.81
C SER A 305 11.32 -1.40 -40.50
N GLY A 306 11.23 -2.65 -40.92
CA GLY A 306 12.26 -3.67 -40.73
C GLY A 306 11.83 -5.03 -41.26
N ASP A 307 12.74 -6.02 -41.23
CA ASP A 307 12.49 -7.33 -41.82
C ASP A 307 11.57 -8.24 -40.98
N SER A 308 11.37 -7.91 -39.70
CA SER A 308 10.65 -8.75 -38.73
C SER A 308 9.12 -8.60 -38.73
N GLY A 309 8.57 -7.77 -39.63
CA GLY A 309 7.13 -7.59 -39.79
C GLY A 309 6.43 -6.77 -38.71
N ASP A 310 5.11 -6.94 -38.59
CA ASP A 310 4.27 -6.17 -37.68
C ASP A 310 4.37 -6.69 -36.24
N TYR A 311 4.54 -5.79 -35.27
CA TYR A 311 4.48 -6.16 -33.85
C TYR A 311 3.04 -6.16 -33.35
N ARG A 312 2.67 -7.21 -32.61
CA ARG A 312 1.35 -7.39 -32.01
C ARG A 312 1.48 -7.76 -30.54
N GLN A 313 0.58 -7.24 -29.73
CA GLN A 313 0.46 -7.58 -28.32
C GLN A 313 -1.00 -7.58 -27.91
N GLY A 314 -1.37 -8.49 -27.02
CA GLY A 314 -2.65 -8.48 -26.35
C GLY A 314 -2.53 -9.13 -24.98
N SER A 315 -3.12 -8.53 -23.97
CA SER A 315 -3.21 -9.12 -22.64
C SER A 315 -4.61 -8.97 -22.05
N LEU A 316 -4.97 -9.94 -21.22
CA LEU A 316 -6.18 -9.95 -20.42
C LEU A 316 -5.80 -10.32 -18.99
N ARG A 317 -6.28 -9.51 -18.04
CA ARG A 317 -6.08 -9.72 -16.60
C ARG A 317 -7.42 -9.76 -15.89
N TYR A 318 -7.56 -10.67 -14.93
CA TYR A 318 -8.69 -10.78 -14.05
C TYR A 318 -8.24 -10.82 -12.59
N ARG A 319 -8.87 -10.00 -11.75
CA ARG A 319 -8.58 -9.93 -10.32
C ARG A 319 -9.84 -9.96 -9.49
N ASN A 320 -9.83 -10.71 -8.40
CA ASN A 320 -10.81 -10.61 -7.31
C ASN A 320 -10.11 -10.69 -5.94
N ASN A 321 -10.87 -10.87 -4.86
CA ASN A 321 -10.32 -10.92 -3.50
C ASN A 321 -9.50 -12.20 -3.20
N GLN A 322 -9.51 -13.20 -4.10
CA GLN A 322 -8.87 -14.50 -3.93
C GLN A 322 -7.75 -14.78 -4.94
N ILE A 323 -7.80 -14.17 -6.12
CA ILE A 323 -6.93 -14.51 -7.24
C ILE A 323 -6.60 -13.27 -8.06
N ASP A 324 -5.39 -13.24 -8.61
CA ASP A 324 -5.00 -12.32 -9.68
C ASP A 324 -4.29 -13.12 -10.75
N THR A 325 -4.84 -13.09 -11.96
CA THR A 325 -4.38 -13.90 -13.07
C THR A 325 -4.40 -13.09 -14.34
N SER A 326 -3.41 -13.35 -15.19
CA SER A 326 -3.39 -12.79 -16.53
C SER A 326 -2.87 -13.76 -17.56
N ALA A 327 -3.22 -13.49 -18.82
CA ALA A 327 -2.66 -14.18 -19.96
C ALA A 327 -2.52 -13.21 -21.12
N GLY A 328 -1.59 -13.49 -22.02
CA GLY A 328 -1.38 -12.66 -23.17
C GLY A 328 -0.36 -13.20 -24.15
N PHE A 329 -0.13 -12.41 -25.17
CA PHE A 329 0.88 -12.64 -26.18
C PHE A 329 1.53 -11.32 -26.56
N TYR A 330 2.78 -11.41 -27.01
CA TYR A 330 3.46 -10.30 -27.65
C TYR A 330 4.54 -10.82 -28.59
N GLY A 331 4.82 -10.08 -29.65
CA GLY A 331 5.83 -10.48 -30.62
C GLY A 331 5.65 -9.83 -31.97
N ASP A 332 6.61 -10.06 -32.84
CA ASP A 332 6.52 -9.75 -34.26
C ASP A 332 6.22 -11.03 -35.06
N ASP A 333 6.31 -10.96 -36.39
CA ASP A 333 5.95 -12.10 -37.25
C ASP A 333 6.94 -13.28 -37.11
N ASP A 334 8.18 -13.01 -36.67
CA ASP A 334 9.24 -14.02 -36.52
C ASP A 334 9.32 -14.59 -35.09
N ASN A 335 8.97 -13.79 -34.08
CA ASN A 335 9.14 -14.14 -32.67
C ASN A 335 7.90 -13.82 -31.84
N LEU A 336 6.94 -14.76 -31.79
CA LEU A 336 5.77 -14.69 -30.93
C LEU A 336 6.01 -15.35 -29.57
N THR A 337 5.83 -14.60 -28.48
CA THR A 337 5.82 -15.10 -27.11
C THR A 337 4.40 -15.13 -26.57
N GLN A 338 4.06 -16.20 -25.87
CA GLN A 338 2.79 -16.36 -25.16
C GLN A 338 3.09 -16.61 -23.68
N TRP A 339 2.26 -16.07 -22.81
CA TRP A 339 2.44 -16.21 -21.37
C TRP A 339 1.10 -16.27 -20.65
N ALA A 340 1.13 -16.89 -19.47
CA ALA A 340 0.03 -16.90 -18.52
C ALA A 340 0.63 -16.89 -17.11
N ASP A 341 -0.03 -16.18 -16.20
CA ASP A 341 0.33 -16.11 -14.78
C ASP A 341 -0.89 -16.27 -13.88
N LEU A 342 -0.61 -16.76 -12.68
CA LEU A 342 -1.58 -16.96 -11.62
C LEU A 342 -0.89 -16.64 -10.30
N SER A 343 -1.45 -15.70 -9.54
CA SER A 343 -0.97 -15.29 -8.23
C SER A 343 -2.11 -15.28 -7.19
N GLY A 344 -1.73 -15.51 -5.94
CA GLY A 344 -2.62 -15.62 -4.80
C GLY A 344 -1.85 -16.06 -3.57
N ALA A 345 -2.55 -16.13 -2.45
CA ALA A 345 -2.04 -16.52 -1.15
C ALA A 345 -2.96 -17.53 -0.47
N LEU A 346 -2.36 -18.41 0.32
CA LEU A 346 -3.06 -19.30 1.24
C LEU A 346 -2.67 -18.93 2.68
N VAL A 347 -3.66 -18.63 3.51
CA VAL A 347 -3.48 -18.26 4.90
C VAL A 347 -4.05 -19.36 5.79
N LEU A 348 -3.24 -19.88 6.71
CA LEU A 348 -3.68 -20.77 7.77
C LEU A 348 -3.73 -19.99 9.09
N MET A 349 -4.93 -19.77 9.63
CA MET A 349 -5.13 -18.98 10.85
C MET A 349 -6.44 -19.38 11.54
N ASP A 350 -6.44 -19.37 12.88
CA ASP A 350 -7.60 -19.83 13.69
C ASP A 350 -8.14 -21.20 13.22
N ASN A 351 -7.20 -22.15 13.01
CA ASN A 351 -7.46 -23.52 12.54
C ASN A 351 -8.20 -23.62 11.19
N SER A 352 -8.21 -22.56 10.39
CA SER A 352 -8.91 -22.48 9.11
C SER A 352 -7.97 -22.05 7.99
N VAL A 353 -8.26 -22.51 6.76
CA VAL A 353 -7.52 -22.14 5.55
C VAL A 353 -8.34 -21.14 4.74
N PHE A 354 -7.68 -20.06 4.32
CA PHE A 354 -8.29 -19.00 3.52
C PHE A 354 -7.48 -18.79 2.25
N ALA A 355 -8.17 -18.69 1.11
CA ALA A 355 -7.60 -18.19 -0.12
C ALA A 355 -7.77 -16.68 -0.18
N ALA A 356 -6.72 -15.99 -0.58
CA ALA A 356 -6.71 -14.55 -0.77
C ALA A 356 -5.90 -14.21 -2.00
N ASN A 357 -6.10 -13.00 -2.51
CA ASN A 357 -5.14 -12.37 -3.40
C ASN A 357 -3.76 -12.26 -2.70
N GLU A 358 -2.70 -11.96 -3.46
CA GLU A 358 -1.34 -11.83 -2.95
C GLU A 358 -1.26 -10.89 -1.73
N ILE A 359 -0.63 -11.37 -0.65
CA ILE A 359 -0.43 -10.63 0.59
C ILE A 359 1.01 -10.15 0.65
N ASN A 360 1.22 -8.85 0.43
CA ASN A 360 2.56 -8.26 0.29
C ASN A 360 3.08 -7.58 1.56
N ASP A 361 2.20 -7.18 2.48
CA ASP A 361 2.57 -6.42 3.69
C ASP A 361 2.03 -7.06 4.97
N ALA A 362 0.75 -6.87 5.28
CA ALA A 362 0.08 -7.49 6.41
C ALA A 362 -1.36 -7.85 6.04
N PHE A 363 -2.00 -8.69 6.87
CA PHE A 363 -3.39 -9.10 6.69
C PHE A 363 -4.15 -9.15 8.01
N VAL A 364 -5.48 -9.05 7.93
CA VAL A 364 -6.38 -9.22 9.08
C VAL A 364 -7.39 -10.31 8.77
N LEU A 365 -7.52 -11.28 9.67
CA LEU A 365 -8.62 -12.22 9.67
C LEU A 365 -9.71 -11.68 10.59
N VAL A 366 -10.83 -11.27 10.02
CA VAL A 366 -12.00 -10.81 10.78
C VAL A 366 -12.83 -12.01 11.19
N LYS A 367 -13.21 -12.06 12.47
CA LYS A 367 -14.08 -13.07 13.08
C LYS A 367 -15.29 -12.39 13.68
N THR A 368 -16.49 -12.77 13.24
CA THR A 368 -17.76 -12.24 13.74
C THR A 368 -18.55 -13.25 14.56
N ASN A 369 -18.21 -14.55 14.50
CA ASN A 369 -19.04 -15.66 14.98
C ASN A 369 -20.44 -15.75 14.34
N TYR A 370 -20.69 -14.97 13.28
CA TYR A 370 -21.95 -14.96 12.56
C TYR A 370 -21.71 -14.81 11.05
N PRO A 371 -22.37 -15.61 10.20
CA PRO A 371 -22.13 -15.59 8.78
C PRO A 371 -22.72 -14.35 8.10
N ASP A 372 -22.26 -14.09 6.88
CA ASP A 372 -22.85 -13.09 5.98
C ASP A 372 -22.86 -11.66 6.53
N VAL A 373 -21.88 -11.31 7.36
CA VAL A 373 -21.70 -9.95 7.89
C VAL A 373 -20.76 -9.18 6.97
N ASN A 374 -21.22 -8.06 6.42
CA ASN A 374 -20.39 -7.20 5.58
C ASN A 374 -19.31 -6.51 6.41
N VAL A 375 -18.05 -6.62 5.99
CA VAL A 375 -16.90 -6.02 6.66
C VAL A 375 -16.33 -4.92 5.80
N ARG A 376 -15.95 -3.80 6.42
CA ARG A 376 -15.29 -2.69 5.76
C ARG A 376 -13.89 -2.43 6.30
N TYR A 377 -13.00 -2.02 5.40
CA TYR A 377 -11.67 -1.49 5.68
C TYR A 377 -11.59 -0.08 5.10
N GLU A 378 -11.31 0.92 5.93
CA GLU A 378 -11.30 2.34 5.52
C GLU A 378 -12.57 2.77 4.77
N ASN A 379 -13.72 2.28 5.23
CA ASN A 379 -15.06 2.49 4.65
C ASN A 379 -15.28 1.85 3.26
N GLN A 380 -14.38 0.98 2.79
CA GLN A 380 -14.57 0.17 1.59
C GLN A 380 -15.00 -1.25 1.97
N SER A 381 -16.04 -1.78 1.32
CA SER A 381 -16.49 -3.16 1.56
C SER A 381 -15.45 -4.16 1.05
N MET A 382 -15.03 -5.08 1.94
CA MET A 382 -14.10 -6.17 1.65
C MET A 382 -14.81 -7.49 1.37
N GLY A 383 -16.14 -7.49 1.43
CA GLY A 383 -16.98 -8.69 1.29
C GLY A 383 -17.70 -9.05 2.59
N ARG A 384 -18.32 -10.23 2.59
CA ARG A 384 -19.14 -10.74 3.69
C ARG A 384 -18.49 -11.97 4.33
N THR A 385 -18.68 -12.14 5.63
CA THR A 385 -18.13 -13.30 6.35
C THR A 385 -18.69 -14.61 5.82
N ASN A 386 -17.86 -15.66 5.82
CA ASN A 386 -18.25 -17.00 5.42
C ASN A 386 -19.21 -17.66 6.42
N GLN A 387 -19.60 -18.92 6.18
CA GLN A 387 -20.53 -19.66 7.04
C GLN A 387 -20.07 -19.80 8.50
N GLN A 388 -18.76 -19.76 8.74
CA GLN A 388 -18.15 -19.84 10.07
C GLN A 388 -17.92 -18.44 10.69
N GLY A 389 -18.33 -17.36 10.03
CA GLY A 389 -18.18 -16.00 10.50
C GLY A 389 -16.78 -15.41 10.29
N TYR A 390 -16.04 -15.84 9.28
CA TYR A 390 -14.73 -15.29 8.95
C TYR A 390 -14.68 -14.52 7.63
N LEU A 391 -13.90 -13.44 7.58
CA LEU A 391 -13.49 -12.78 6.34
C LEU A 391 -12.00 -12.42 6.43
N LEU A 392 -11.23 -12.79 5.40
CA LEU A 392 -9.84 -12.39 5.28
C LEU A 392 -9.73 -11.06 4.53
N VAL A 393 -8.98 -10.12 5.11
CA VAL A 393 -8.61 -8.83 4.51
C VAL A 393 -7.11 -8.85 4.16
N PRO A 394 -6.75 -9.13 2.89
CA PRO A 394 -5.38 -9.53 2.52
C PRO A 394 -4.39 -8.39 2.23
N ALA A 395 -4.84 -7.14 2.06
CA ALA A 395 -3.98 -6.03 1.63
C ALA A 395 -4.16 -4.79 2.51
N ILE A 396 -3.63 -4.85 3.74
CA ILE A 396 -3.66 -3.71 4.67
C ILE A 396 -2.27 -3.09 4.81
N SER A 397 -2.24 -1.81 5.18
CA SER A 397 -0.98 -1.09 5.40
C SER A 397 -0.47 -1.31 6.82
N SER A 398 0.78 -1.74 6.94
CA SER A 398 1.43 -1.93 8.25
C SER A 398 1.71 -0.60 8.96
N TYR A 399 1.68 -0.64 10.29
CA TYR A 399 1.89 0.51 11.19
C TYR A 399 0.91 1.69 10.97
N TYR A 400 -0.12 1.50 10.15
CA TYR A 400 -1.20 2.45 9.93
C TYR A 400 -2.40 2.05 10.80
N PRO A 401 -2.91 2.94 11.69
CA PRO A 401 -4.05 2.63 12.55
C PRO A 401 -5.36 2.68 11.76
N ALA A 402 -5.57 1.66 10.93
CA ALA A 402 -6.69 1.60 10.01
C ALA A 402 -8.01 1.36 10.74
N LYS A 403 -9.10 1.85 10.15
CA LYS A 403 -10.47 1.60 10.59
C LYS A 403 -10.99 0.29 9.98
N TYR A 404 -11.50 -0.57 10.86
CA TYR A 404 -12.25 -1.77 10.52
C TYR A 404 -13.64 -1.67 11.14
N ASP A 405 -14.67 -2.01 10.38
CA ASP A 405 -16.04 -2.01 10.89
C ASP A 405 -16.90 -3.10 10.23
N ILE A 406 -17.99 -3.43 10.89
CA ILE A 406 -18.99 -4.39 10.39
C ILE A 406 -20.35 -3.71 10.22
N ASP A 407 -21.07 -4.12 9.17
CA ASP A 407 -22.45 -3.70 8.96
C ASP A 407 -23.40 -4.57 9.78
N THR A 408 -24.15 -3.94 10.68
CA THR A 408 -25.12 -4.61 11.56
C THR A 408 -26.56 -4.45 11.09
N LEU A 409 -26.83 -3.73 10.00
CA LEU A 409 -28.19 -3.46 9.54
C LEU A 409 -28.90 -4.73 9.04
N ASP A 410 -28.14 -5.65 8.46
CA ASP A 410 -28.64 -6.94 7.97
C ASP A 410 -28.75 -8.00 9.09
N LEU A 411 -28.30 -7.69 10.31
CA LEU A 411 -28.38 -8.63 11.43
C LEU A 411 -29.84 -8.76 11.92
N PRO A 412 -30.29 -9.98 12.24
CA PRO A 412 -31.57 -10.19 12.90
C PRO A 412 -31.73 -9.35 14.17
N ALA A 413 -32.96 -8.98 14.51
CA ALA A 413 -33.28 -8.19 15.71
C ALA A 413 -32.93 -8.91 17.03
N ASP A 414 -32.66 -10.22 16.98
CA ASP A 414 -32.20 -11.01 18.12
C ASP A 414 -30.66 -11.13 18.20
N MET A 415 -29.92 -10.31 17.45
CA MET A 415 -28.46 -10.26 17.45
C MET A 415 -27.94 -8.87 17.85
N THR A 416 -26.80 -8.84 18.51
CA THR A 416 -26.10 -7.62 18.93
C THR A 416 -24.59 -7.81 18.81
N THR A 417 -23.85 -6.71 18.80
CA THR A 417 -22.39 -6.71 18.91
C THR A 417 -21.96 -5.55 19.80
N PRO A 418 -21.07 -5.78 20.80
CA PRO A 418 -20.60 -4.73 21.68
C PRO A 418 -19.69 -3.73 20.96
N ARG A 419 -19.15 -4.09 19.79
CA ARG A 419 -18.27 -3.24 18.98
C ARG A 419 -18.63 -3.39 17.51
N VAL A 420 -18.92 -2.27 16.85
CA VAL A 420 -19.15 -2.22 15.40
C VAL A 420 -17.95 -1.68 14.64
N GLU A 421 -17.05 -0.96 15.33
CA GLU A 421 -15.85 -0.33 14.77
C GLU A 421 -14.65 -0.57 15.68
N GLN A 422 -13.48 -0.85 15.10
CA GLN A 422 -12.19 -0.94 15.78
C GLN A 422 -11.09 -0.27 14.94
N ARG A 423 -10.13 0.38 15.61
CA ARG A 423 -8.96 1.01 14.98
C ARG A 423 -7.68 0.50 15.61
N PHE A 424 -6.80 -0.08 14.81
CA PHE A 424 -5.51 -0.60 15.27
C PHE A 424 -4.53 -0.71 14.10
N ALA A 425 -3.25 -0.79 14.43
CA ALA A 425 -2.18 -0.99 13.47
C ALA A 425 -1.65 -2.43 13.54
N VAL A 426 -1.34 -3.01 12.39
CA VAL A 426 -0.73 -4.34 12.27
C VAL A 426 0.76 -4.20 11.96
N LYS A 427 1.57 -5.10 12.49
CA LYS A 427 3.02 -5.12 12.22
C LYS A 427 3.26 -5.61 10.78
N ARG A 428 4.32 -5.09 10.16
CA ARG A 428 4.81 -5.58 8.87
C ARG A 428 5.05 -7.09 8.86
N GLN A 429 4.62 -7.74 7.77
CA GLN A 429 4.74 -9.19 7.54
C GLN A 429 4.08 -10.03 8.63
N SER A 430 2.88 -9.62 9.08
CA SER A 430 2.13 -10.35 10.09
C SER A 430 0.62 -10.41 9.79
N GLY A 431 -0.04 -11.38 10.42
CA GLY A 431 -1.49 -11.53 10.43
C GLY A 431 -2.07 -11.19 11.80
N TYR A 432 -3.25 -10.59 11.83
CA TYR A 432 -3.96 -10.28 13.08
C TYR A 432 -5.39 -10.81 13.08
N LEU A 433 -5.81 -11.44 14.18
CA LEU A 433 -7.19 -11.93 14.36
C LEU A 433 -8.03 -10.80 14.98
N LEU A 434 -8.90 -10.21 14.18
CA LEU A 434 -9.80 -9.16 14.63
C LEU A 434 -11.17 -9.73 14.97
N ASN A 435 -11.55 -9.65 16.24
CA ASN A 435 -12.83 -10.18 16.72
C ASN A 435 -13.89 -9.09 16.84
N PHE A 436 -15.03 -9.27 16.19
CA PHE A 436 -16.27 -8.50 16.32
C PHE A 436 -17.39 -9.45 16.77
N PRO A 437 -17.50 -9.76 18.07
CA PRO A 437 -18.39 -10.81 18.53
C PRO A 437 -19.86 -10.43 18.27
N VAL A 438 -20.47 -11.04 17.25
CA VAL A 438 -21.91 -11.00 17.06
C VAL A 438 -22.51 -12.11 17.92
N GLU A 439 -23.38 -11.71 18.84
CA GLU A 439 -23.99 -12.59 19.83
C GLU A 439 -25.49 -12.34 19.90
N LYS A 440 -26.22 -13.30 20.47
CA LYS A 440 -27.66 -13.13 20.64
C LYS A 440 -27.95 -12.02 21.63
N LEU A 441 -28.90 -11.15 21.28
CA LEU A 441 -29.44 -10.14 22.16
C LEU A 441 -30.14 -10.83 23.35
N ARG A 442 -29.54 -10.73 24.53
CA ARG A 442 -30.10 -11.27 25.77
C ARG A 442 -30.83 -10.19 26.57
N SER A 443 -31.69 -9.42 25.92
CA SER A 443 -32.45 -8.36 26.59
C SER A 443 -33.93 -8.47 26.32
N ALA A 444 -34.73 -7.96 27.26
CA ALA A 444 -36.17 -7.89 27.12
C ALA A 444 -36.77 -6.80 28.02
N SER A 445 -37.94 -6.32 27.63
CA SER A 445 -38.81 -5.54 28.50
C SER A 445 -39.53 -6.46 29.47
N VAL A 446 -39.61 -6.07 30.75
CA VAL A 446 -40.30 -6.83 31.79
C VAL A 446 -41.30 -5.91 32.49
N ILE A 447 -42.55 -6.35 32.58
CA ILE A 447 -43.60 -5.62 33.30
C ILE A 447 -43.59 -6.10 34.75
N LEU A 448 -43.45 -5.17 35.70
CA LEU A 448 -43.49 -5.42 37.12
C LEU A 448 -44.75 -4.81 37.74
N VAL A 449 -45.48 -5.60 38.52
CA VAL A 449 -46.70 -5.20 39.22
C VAL A 449 -46.62 -5.53 40.71
N ASP A 450 -47.37 -4.80 41.54
CA ASP A 450 -47.53 -5.10 42.95
C ASP A 450 -48.46 -6.30 43.19
N ALA A 451 -48.71 -6.63 44.46
CA ALA A 451 -49.60 -7.74 44.86
C ALA A 451 -51.08 -7.53 44.45
N GLN A 452 -51.47 -6.30 44.09
CA GLN A 452 -52.80 -5.91 43.64
C GLN A 452 -52.88 -5.84 42.10
N GLY A 453 -51.78 -6.15 41.39
CA GLY A 453 -51.70 -6.09 39.94
C GLY A 453 -51.54 -4.68 39.38
N GLN A 454 -51.27 -3.68 40.22
CA GLN A 454 -50.97 -2.32 39.76
C GLN A 454 -49.50 -2.22 39.33
N PRO A 455 -49.18 -1.48 38.26
CA PRO A 455 -47.81 -1.25 37.84
C PRO A 455 -46.95 -0.66 38.97
N LEU A 456 -45.71 -1.13 39.10
CA LEU A 456 -44.79 -0.53 40.05
C LEU A 456 -44.53 0.96 39.73
N PRO A 457 -44.31 1.82 40.75
CA PRO A 457 -44.08 3.25 40.53
C PRO A 457 -42.88 3.52 39.63
N VAL A 458 -42.99 4.56 38.79
CA VAL A 458 -41.89 5.07 37.96
C VAL A 458 -40.70 5.43 38.86
N SER A 459 -39.48 5.19 38.37
CA SER A 459 -38.21 5.36 39.09
C SER A 459 -37.96 4.36 40.22
N SER A 460 -38.73 3.27 40.31
CA SER A 460 -38.33 2.13 41.14
C SER A 460 -37.03 1.53 40.62
N LEU A 461 -36.07 1.30 41.52
CA LEU A 461 -34.74 0.77 41.22
C LEU A 461 -34.80 -0.75 41.14
N VAL A 462 -34.39 -1.32 40.02
CA VAL A 462 -34.27 -2.77 39.83
C VAL A 462 -32.80 -3.16 39.94
N GLN A 463 -32.45 -3.84 41.02
CA GLN A 463 -31.10 -4.27 41.33
C GLN A 463 -30.95 -5.76 41.07
N ARG A 464 -29.90 -6.13 40.32
CA ARG A 464 -29.50 -7.50 40.04
C ARG A 464 -28.04 -7.69 40.43
N PRO A 465 -27.63 -8.86 40.94
CA PRO A 465 -26.23 -9.16 41.21
C PRO A 465 -25.37 -8.95 39.96
N ASP A 466 -24.23 -8.26 40.07
CA ASP A 466 -23.27 -8.03 38.99
C ASP A 466 -23.79 -7.27 37.75
N HIS A 467 -24.93 -6.57 37.84
CA HIS A 467 -25.49 -5.79 36.73
C HIS A 467 -25.74 -4.33 37.14
N PRO A 468 -25.77 -3.39 36.17
CA PRO A 468 -26.19 -2.01 36.41
C PRO A 468 -27.63 -1.95 36.96
N THR A 469 -27.90 -0.95 37.81
CA THR A 469 -29.25 -0.69 38.32
C THR A 469 -30.18 -0.25 37.19
N GLY A 470 -31.26 -0.99 36.97
CA GLY A 470 -32.34 -0.64 36.05
C GLY A 470 -33.37 0.27 36.72
N TYR A 471 -34.19 0.94 35.91
CA TYR A 471 -35.25 1.82 36.38
C TYR A 471 -36.59 1.40 35.79
N VAL A 472 -37.62 1.32 36.63
CA VAL A 472 -39.00 1.11 36.18
C VAL A 472 -39.52 2.40 35.54
N GLY A 473 -39.99 2.29 34.30
CA GLY A 473 -40.65 3.34 33.54
C GLY A 473 -42.16 3.32 33.70
N TRP A 474 -42.85 3.91 32.71
CA TRP A 474 -44.31 3.87 32.63
C TRP A 474 -44.82 2.43 32.48
N ASP A 475 -46.05 2.19 32.95
CA ASP A 475 -46.72 0.88 32.94
C ASP A 475 -45.95 -0.25 33.65
N GLY A 476 -45.03 0.10 34.56
CA GLY A 476 -44.24 -0.88 35.32
C GLY A 476 -43.17 -1.56 34.47
N ILE A 477 -42.86 -1.03 33.28
CA ILE A 477 -41.91 -1.64 32.34
C ILE A 477 -40.48 -1.31 32.77
N VAL A 478 -39.61 -2.32 32.83
CA VAL A 478 -38.17 -2.18 32.96
C VAL A 478 -37.47 -2.89 31.80
N TRP A 479 -36.46 -2.24 31.21
CA TRP A 479 -35.56 -2.87 30.25
C TRP A 479 -34.45 -3.62 31.00
N MET A 480 -34.32 -4.92 30.73
CA MET A 480 -33.33 -5.77 31.38
C MET A 480 -32.41 -6.39 30.32
N GLU A 481 -31.11 -6.20 30.50
CA GLU A 481 -30.03 -6.74 29.65
C GLU A 481 -29.40 -7.98 30.27
N ASP A 482 -28.60 -8.72 29.51
CA ASP A 482 -27.86 -9.93 29.95
C ASP A 482 -28.72 -11.01 30.64
N LEU A 483 -29.95 -11.19 30.18
CA LEU A 483 -30.90 -12.16 30.72
C LEU A 483 -30.43 -13.61 30.54
N THR A 484 -30.48 -14.35 31.65
CA THR A 484 -30.23 -15.80 31.69
C THR A 484 -31.53 -16.58 31.91
N ALA A 485 -31.45 -17.89 32.16
CA ALA A 485 -32.63 -18.70 32.47
C ALA A 485 -33.34 -18.26 33.77
N SER A 486 -32.58 -17.73 34.73
CA SER A 486 -33.05 -17.28 36.05
C SER A 486 -32.47 -15.90 36.35
N ASN A 487 -33.34 -14.92 36.59
CA ASN A 487 -32.95 -13.53 36.79
C ASN A 487 -33.59 -13.03 38.09
N PRO A 488 -33.02 -13.37 39.26
CA PRO A 488 -33.47 -12.82 40.53
C PRO A 488 -33.17 -11.32 40.57
N MET A 489 -34.10 -10.55 41.11
CA MET A 489 -33.99 -9.10 41.21
C MET A 489 -34.62 -8.59 42.49
N GLN A 490 -34.02 -7.55 43.05
CA GLN A 490 -34.56 -6.77 44.15
C GLN A 490 -35.06 -5.44 43.58
N VAL A 491 -36.30 -5.07 43.92
CA VAL A 491 -36.89 -3.81 43.49
C VAL A 491 -37.06 -2.90 44.69
N VAL A 492 -36.55 -1.67 44.60
CA VAL A 492 -36.67 -0.64 45.64
C VAL A 492 -37.48 0.53 45.07
N THR A 493 -38.66 0.78 45.63
CA THR A 493 -39.54 1.87 45.18
C THR A 493 -39.05 3.24 45.69
N PRO A 494 -39.49 4.35 45.10
CA PRO A 494 -39.09 5.70 45.53
C PRO A 494 -39.46 6.03 46.99
N ASP A 495 -40.48 5.38 47.54
CA ASP A 495 -40.91 5.49 48.95
C ASP A 495 -40.16 4.54 49.90
N GLY A 496 -39.13 3.83 49.40
CA GLY A 496 -38.23 3.00 50.19
C GLY A 496 -38.70 1.58 50.46
N ARG A 497 -39.88 1.16 49.95
CA ARG A 497 -40.32 -0.24 50.05
C ARG A 497 -39.46 -1.12 49.14
N GLN A 498 -39.30 -2.38 49.56
CA GLN A 498 -38.46 -3.34 48.86
C GLN A 498 -39.24 -4.64 48.63
N CYS A 499 -39.01 -5.28 47.49
CA CYS A 499 -39.50 -6.62 47.21
C CYS A 499 -38.49 -7.40 46.38
N GLU A 500 -38.49 -8.72 46.51
CA GLU A 500 -37.68 -9.63 45.69
C GLU A 500 -38.60 -10.41 44.77
N THR A 501 -38.18 -10.57 43.52
CA THR A 501 -38.89 -11.37 42.51
C THR A 501 -37.88 -11.98 41.53
N GLU A 502 -38.31 -12.94 40.72
CA GLU A 502 -37.43 -13.66 39.80
C GLU A 502 -38.09 -13.82 38.43
N LEU A 503 -37.44 -13.33 37.38
CA LEU A 503 -37.83 -13.65 36.00
C LEU A 503 -37.21 -14.98 35.58
N ARG A 504 -38.08 -15.97 35.35
CA ARG A 504 -37.72 -17.26 34.76
C ARG A 504 -38.05 -17.33 33.27
N ILE A 505 -37.05 -17.69 32.47
CA ILE A 505 -37.19 -17.84 31.03
C ILE A 505 -37.14 -19.33 30.69
N ALA A 506 -38.30 -19.93 30.40
CA ALA A 506 -38.45 -21.39 30.21
C ALA A 506 -37.54 -21.97 29.12
N SER A 507 -37.25 -21.20 28.07
CA SER A 507 -36.34 -21.58 26.97
C SER A 507 -34.86 -21.39 27.28
N GLY A 508 -34.49 -20.84 28.45
CA GLY A 508 -33.11 -20.50 28.82
C GLY A 508 -32.52 -19.27 28.11
N GLN A 509 -33.14 -18.79 27.03
CA GLN A 509 -32.81 -17.55 26.33
C GLN A 509 -34.07 -16.70 26.09
N PRO A 510 -33.99 -15.37 26.25
CA PRO A 510 -35.09 -14.48 25.94
C PRO A 510 -35.43 -14.52 24.44
N GLN A 511 -36.71 -14.36 24.11
CA GLN A 511 -37.17 -14.14 22.75
C GLN A 511 -37.03 -12.65 22.42
N ALA A 512 -36.41 -12.33 21.29
CA ALA A 512 -36.24 -10.94 20.90
C ALA A 512 -37.58 -10.23 20.75
N LEU A 513 -37.58 -8.95 21.15
CA LEU A 513 -38.74 -8.06 21.11
C LEU A 513 -39.96 -8.58 21.91
N LYS A 514 -39.79 -9.59 22.77
CA LYS A 514 -40.84 -10.07 23.66
C LYS A 514 -40.82 -9.31 24.97
N THR A 515 -41.98 -8.83 25.38
CA THR A 515 -42.20 -8.34 26.74
C THR A 515 -42.56 -9.51 27.65
N TYR A 516 -41.86 -9.63 28.77
CA TYR A 516 -42.10 -10.64 29.81
C TYR A 516 -42.93 -10.07 30.95
N GLY A 517 -43.69 -10.94 31.63
CA GLY A 517 -44.57 -10.57 32.73
C GLY A 517 -46.05 -10.52 32.34
N PRO A 518 -46.90 -9.89 33.18
CA PRO A 518 -46.52 -9.15 34.40
C PRO A 518 -45.93 -10.07 35.49
N LEU A 519 -44.82 -9.65 36.10
CA LEU A 519 -44.24 -10.29 37.27
C LEU A 519 -44.68 -9.57 38.54
N THR A 520 -45.21 -10.34 39.48
CA THR A 520 -45.59 -9.82 40.79
C THR A 520 -44.37 -9.63 41.67
N CYS A 521 -44.22 -8.42 42.22
CA CYS A 521 -43.27 -8.07 43.25
C CYS A 521 -44.07 -7.66 44.49
N ALA A 522 -44.13 -8.54 45.49
CA ALA A 522 -44.97 -8.34 46.66
C ALA A 522 -44.38 -7.27 47.57
N LEU A 523 -44.75 -6.01 47.34
CA LEU A 523 -44.36 -4.90 48.19
C LEU A 523 -45.07 -5.01 49.57
N PRO A 524 -44.36 -4.74 50.68
CA PRO A 524 -45.00 -4.61 51.97
C PRO A 524 -46.02 -3.46 51.95
N ALA A 525 -47.04 -3.57 52.82
CA ALA A 525 -48.04 -2.52 52.96
C ALA A 525 -47.36 -1.17 53.25
N PRO A 526 -47.79 -0.08 52.59
CA PRO A 526 -47.22 1.24 52.85
C PRO A 526 -47.33 1.57 54.33
N ALA A 527 -46.26 2.11 54.91
CA ALA A 527 -46.28 2.58 56.29
C ALA A 527 -47.41 3.62 56.44
N ALA A 528 -48.25 3.46 57.47
CA ALA A 528 -49.38 4.36 57.72
C ALA A 528 -48.85 5.79 57.93
N GLY A 529 -48.93 6.62 56.88
CA GLY A 529 -48.45 8.01 56.91
C GLY A 529 -47.96 8.59 55.59
N SER A 530 -47.66 7.78 54.58
CA SER A 530 -47.23 8.27 53.26
C SER A 530 -48.32 8.07 52.20
N ALA A 531 -49.32 8.94 52.21
CA ALA A 531 -50.26 9.03 51.08
C ALA A 531 -49.58 9.78 49.92
N PRO A 532 -49.49 9.20 48.71
CA PRO A 532 -49.19 9.99 47.53
C PRO A 532 -50.43 10.83 47.18
N SER A 533 -50.23 12.11 46.87
CA SER A 533 -51.26 12.95 46.26
C SER A 533 -51.78 12.27 44.99
N PRO A 534 -53.10 12.34 44.69
CA PRO A 534 -53.62 11.81 43.44
C PRO A 534 -52.94 12.54 42.27
N ALA A 535 -52.28 11.78 41.40
CA ALA A 535 -51.84 12.31 40.12
C ALA A 535 -53.09 12.79 39.35
N GLU A 536 -53.10 14.06 38.98
CA GLU A 536 -54.12 14.62 38.09
C GLU A 536 -54.14 13.82 36.79
N SER A 537 -55.29 13.26 36.50
CA SER A 537 -55.64 12.67 35.21
C SER A 537 -55.59 13.75 34.13
N PHE A 538 -54.45 13.89 33.45
CA PHE A 538 -54.39 14.60 32.18
C PHE A 538 -54.97 13.70 31.08
N THR A 539 -56.21 13.98 30.70
CA THR A 539 -56.81 13.48 29.46
C THR A 539 -56.03 14.02 28.27
N SER A 540 -55.21 13.17 27.63
CA SER A 540 -54.71 13.45 26.28
C SER A 540 -55.85 13.22 25.28
N GLY A 541 -56.32 14.29 24.65
CA GLY A 541 -57.27 14.24 23.55
C GLY A 541 -56.74 13.48 22.35
N ASN A 542 -57.66 12.81 21.66
CA ASN A 542 -57.47 12.05 20.42
C ASN A 542 -56.73 12.82 19.30
N ARG A 543 -55.80 12.11 18.65
CA ARG A 543 -55.65 11.78 17.21
C ARG A 543 -56.31 12.70 16.16
N PRO A 544 -55.73 12.85 14.94
CA PRO A 544 -54.88 11.89 14.22
C PRO A 544 -53.39 12.24 14.16
#